data_AF-A0A2S0JJZ1-F1
#
_entry.id   AF-A0A2S0JJZ1-F1
#
_cell.length_a   1.000
_cell.length_b   1.000
_cell.length_c   1.000
_cell.angle_alpha   90.00
_cell.angle_beta   90.00
_cell.angle_gamma   90.00
#
_symmetry.space_group_name_H-M   'P 1'
#
loop_
_entity.id
_entity.type
_entity.pdbx_description
1 polymer ?
#
loop_
_entity_poly.entity_id
_entity_poly.type
_entity_poly.pdbx_seq_one_letter_code
_entity_poly.pdbx_strand_id
1 'polypeptide(L)'
;MNNKITILIGKMGHSRFTNKLKERVEVCKKEKIGKILITSMMAGSLLQVGAVANAEEQVAEPATNAMMRLAAADLTSYKDFDINASWAPAMRWAIDEGIISGYQNQKHPSDPKKGVGNWLDPQGYVTEYQMLSIILKYQEPDSFKSEKANTTKANLDKNFAFTEYKLAKDLGMVTRGSTTNVTFASQHVTRGQMARALVSYIYGKSVTLEQAVEFMYANKFMIGKNLEKGQTLDNFGITDKLTRAQLVVVLERYAKQPELKDTLSESMIRDMQKWEEKTQLVWEDKEPGFETKEAAESNMTQITVPVWKATTKGDKVQGKATLTVHKNLAKTYKAVFQEIFDGPEKFPIKDVGAYSWRTNVNSEHRNGTALDINASENMHCEIDKNGNVTKILSGSFWKPYENIYSITEDGDVVRAFRKHGFSWGGDAWSTSRDYMHFSYFGS
;
A
#
# COMPACT_ATOMS: atom_id res chain seq x y z
N MET A 1 33.11 38.31 -21.24
CA MET A 1 31.71 37.86 -21.12
C MET A 1 31.64 36.39 -21.51
N ASN A 2 30.90 35.61 -20.72
CA ASN A 2 30.50 34.20 -20.87
C ASN A 2 31.52 33.10 -20.52
N ASN A 3 31.48 32.69 -19.25
CA ASN A 3 31.99 31.42 -18.73
C ASN A 3 30.85 30.39 -18.64
N LYS A 4 31.04 29.20 -19.24
CA LYS A 4 30.31 27.97 -18.90
C LYS A 4 31.14 27.20 -17.87
N ILE A 5 30.55 26.89 -16.72
CA ILE A 5 31.15 26.03 -15.69
C ILE A 5 30.54 24.64 -15.81
N THR A 6 31.42 23.67 -16.07
CA THR A 6 31.23 22.22 -15.97
C THR A 6 31.16 21.82 -14.51
N ILE A 7 30.16 21.04 -14.10
CA ILE A 7 30.15 20.33 -12.81
C ILE A 7 30.05 18.82 -13.07
N LEU A 8 31.15 18.14 -12.77
CA LEU A 8 31.32 16.70 -12.66
C LEU A 8 30.80 16.24 -11.29
N ILE A 9 29.80 15.35 -11.23
CA ILE A 9 29.44 14.62 -10.00
C ILE A 9 29.30 13.12 -10.33
N GLY A 10 30.20 12.32 -9.76
CA GLY A 10 29.93 11.01 -9.16
C GLY A 10 29.27 9.91 -9.99
N LYS A 11 29.90 9.44 -11.06
CA LYS A 11 29.40 8.37 -11.95
C LYS A 11 29.46 6.92 -11.42
N MET A 12 29.64 6.66 -10.11
CA MET A 12 29.91 5.29 -9.61
C MET A 12 28.83 4.63 -8.72
N GLY A 13 27.82 5.36 -8.23
CA GLY A 13 26.71 4.76 -7.45
C GLY A 13 25.45 4.43 -8.29
N HIS A 14 25.14 5.28 -9.26
CA HIS A 14 23.92 5.17 -10.08
C HIS A 14 23.93 3.99 -11.09
N SER A 15 25.11 3.48 -11.45
CA SER A 15 25.29 2.51 -12.54
C SER A 15 24.88 1.08 -12.18
N ARG A 16 25.13 0.61 -10.95
CA ARG A 16 24.85 -0.79 -10.58
C ARG A 16 23.37 -1.09 -10.38
N PHE A 17 22.56 -0.12 -9.94
CA PHE A 17 21.13 -0.32 -9.67
C PHE A 17 20.27 -0.08 -10.92
N THR A 18 20.61 0.95 -11.71
CA THR A 18 19.94 1.21 -13.00
C THR A 18 20.20 0.12 -14.03
N ASN A 19 21.38 -0.52 -14.04
CA ASN A 19 21.63 -1.68 -14.88
C ASN A 19 20.84 -2.91 -14.42
N LYS A 20 20.64 -3.12 -13.11
CA LYS A 20 19.83 -4.24 -12.57
C LYS A 20 18.33 -4.06 -12.87
N LEU A 21 17.84 -2.82 -12.86
CA LEU A 21 16.48 -2.46 -13.27
C LEU A 21 16.29 -2.55 -14.80
N LYS A 22 17.27 -2.13 -15.60
CA LYS A 22 17.25 -2.28 -17.07
C LYS A 22 17.33 -3.75 -17.49
N GLU A 23 18.19 -4.55 -16.86
CA GLU A 23 18.26 -6.00 -17.07
C GLU A 23 16.93 -6.69 -16.73
N ARG A 24 16.25 -6.28 -15.65
CA ARG A 24 14.91 -6.78 -15.30
C ARG A 24 13.85 -6.44 -16.36
N VAL A 25 13.86 -5.22 -16.90
CA VAL A 25 12.96 -4.81 -17.99
C VAL A 25 13.28 -5.53 -19.31
N GLU A 26 14.54 -5.82 -19.60
CA GLU A 26 14.96 -6.54 -20.82
C GLU A 26 14.71 -8.05 -20.75
N VAL A 27 14.90 -8.68 -19.58
CA VAL A 27 14.54 -10.09 -19.34
C VAL A 27 13.03 -10.27 -19.50
N CYS A 28 12.23 -9.35 -18.95
CA CYS A 28 10.76 -9.37 -19.10
C CYS A 28 10.30 -9.15 -20.56
N LYS A 29 11.07 -8.40 -21.38
CA LYS A 29 10.83 -8.26 -22.83
C LYS A 29 11.23 -9.50 -23.63
N LYS A 30 12.35 -10.16 -23.29
CA LYS A 30 12.81 -11.37 -23.99
C LYS A 30 11.92 -12.59 -23.71
N GLU A 31 11.36 -12.73 -22.52
CA GLU A 31 10.42 -13.81 -22.18
C GLU A 31 9.07 -13.69 -22.92
N LYS A 32 8.66 -12.47 -23.30
CA LYS A 32 7.44 -12.23 -24.10
C LYS A 32 7.57 -12.63 -25.57
N ILE A 33 8.77 -12.57 -26.16
CA ILE A 33 8.99 -12.93 -27.57
C ILE A 33 8.90 -14.46 -27.77
N GLY A 34 9.18 -15.26 -26.73
CA GLY A 34 9.08 -16.73 -26.79
C GLY A 34 7.67 -17.31 -26.63
N LYS A 35 6.65 -16.49 -26.30
CA LYS A 35 5.26 -16.95 -26.09
C LYS A 35 4.22 -16.37 -27.05
N ILE A 36 4.61 -15.51 -27.99
CA ILE A 36 3.74 -14.98 -29.05
C ILE A 36 4.13 -15.65 -30.37
N LEU A 37 3.86 -16.95 -30.50
CA LEU A 37 3.91 -17.62 -31.80
C LEU A 37 2.99 -18.85 -31.85
N ILE A 38 1.69 -18.66 -31.58
CA ILE A 38 0.64 -19.60 -32.01
C ILE A 38 -0.58 -18.80 -32.51
N THR A 39 -0.54 -18.56 -33.82
CA THR A 39 -1.64 -18.60 -34.81
C THR A 39 -2.95 -17.83 -34.55
N SER A 40 -3.05 -16.63 -35.12
CA SER A 40 -4.29 -16.12 -35.71
C SER A 40 -4.15 -16.17 -37.23
N MET A 41 -4.92 -17.05 -37.89
CA MET A 41 -5.08 -17.07 -39.34
C MET A 41 -6.56 -16.98 -39.68
N MET A 42 -6.84 -16.11 -40.66
CA MET A 42 -8.04 -16.00 -41.52
C MET A 42 -9.09 -14.96 -41.12
N ALA A 43 -8.96 -13.77 -41.70
CA ALA A 43 -10.09 -13.05 -42.29
C ALA A 43 -9.63 -12.49 -43.64
N GLY A 44 -10.24 -12.96 -44.74
CA GLY A 44 -9.99 -12.39 -46.06
C GLY A 44 -10.55 -13.23 -47.21
N SER A 45 -11.80 -12.97 -47.61
CA SER A 45 -12.23 -12.99 -49.01
C SER A 45 -13.64 -12.43 -49.17
N LEU A 46 -13.77 -11.39 -50.01
CA LEU A 46 -15.01 -10.84 -50.57
C LEU A 46 -15.76 -11.87 -51.44
N LEU A 47 -17.10 -11.80 -51.49
CA LEU A 47 -17.91 -11.65 -52.72
C LEU A 47 -19.42 -11.47 -52.38
N GLN A 48 -20.17 -11.03 -53.39
CA GLN A 48 -21.32 -10.12 -53.33
C GLN A 48 -22.66 -10.81 -53.71
N VAL A 49 -23.78 -10.23 -53.22
CA VAL A 49 -25.19 -10.22 -53.72
C VAL A 49 -26.00 -11.53 -53.79
N GLY A 50 -27.19 -11.51 -53.15
CA GLY A 50 -28.43 -12.00 -53.78
C GLY A 50 -29.38 -12.89 -52.97
N ALA A 51 -30.53 -12.31 -52.63
CA ALA A 51 -31.87 -12.92 -52.50
C ALA A 51 -32.25 -13.77 -51.26
N VAL A 52 -33.54 -13.60 -50.94
CA VAL A 52 -34.32 -14.02 -49.77
C VAL A 52 -34.89 -15.42 -49.98
N ALA A 53 -34.87 -16.29 -48.96
CA ALA A 53 -35.93 -17.28 -48.69
C ALA A 53 -35.75 -17.93 -47.30
N ASN A 54 -36.85 -17.99 -46.55
CA ASN A 54 -37.00 -18.70 -45.29
C ASN A 54 -36.79 -20.22 -45.46
N ALA A 55 -36.07 -20.85 -44.53
CA ALA A 55 -36.23 -22.26 -44.20
C ALA A 55 -35.74 -22.54 -42.77
N GLU A 56 -36.74 -22.85 -41.93
CA GLU A 56 -36.77 -23.65 -40.69
C GLU A 56 -35.52 -23.79 -39.79
N GLU A 57 -35.78 -23.40 -38.54
CA GLU A 57 -34.97 -23.46 -37.32
C GLU A 57 -34.47 -24.87 -36.98
N GLN A 58 -33.15 -25.07 -37.10
CA GLN A 58 -32.42 -26.09 -36.35
C GLN A 58 -31.46 -25.36 -35.40
N VAL A 59 -31.80 -25.38 -34.11
CA VAL A 59 -31.08 -24.71 -33.02
C VAL A 59 -29.66 -25.27 -32.93
N ALA A 60 -28.68 -24.52 -33.41
CA ALA A 60 -27.27 -24.76 -33.12
C ALA A 60 -26.97 -24.29 -31.69
N GLU A 61 -26.48 -25.19 -30.84
CA GLU A 61 -25.99 -24.83 -29.50
C GLU A 61 -24.88 -23.75 -29.60
N PRO A 62 -24.88 -22.73 -28.71
CA PRO A 62 -23.83 -21.73 -28.71
C PRO A 62 -22.49 -22.34 -28.30
N ALA A 63 -21.42 -21.90 -28.97
CA ALA A 63 -20.02 -22.32 -28.81
C ALA A 63 -19.43 -22.20 -27.39
N THR A 64 -20.21 -21.73 -26.41
CA THR A 64 -19.87 -21.66 -24.98
C THR A 64 -19.65 -23.03 -24.34
N ASN A 65 -20.35 -24.08 -24.79
CA ASN A 65 -20.20 -25.41 -24.18
C ASN A 65 -18.95 -26.17 -24.68
N ALA A 66 -18.44 -25.86 -25.88
CA ALA A 66 -17.31 -26.57 -26.48
C ALA A 66 -15.94 -26.07 -25.96
N MET A 67 -15.80 -24.78 -25.64
CA MET A 67 -14.56 -24.25 -25.03
C MET A 67 -14.39 -24.65 -23.55
N MET A 68 -15.42 -25.19 -22.90
CA MET A 68 -15.38 -25.63 -21.50
C MET A 68 -14.63 -26.96 -21.28
N ARG A 69 -14.04 -27.57 -22.32
CA ARG A 69 -13.52 -28.96 -22.29
C ARG A 69 -12.05 -29.17 -22.69
N LEU A 70 -11.21 -28.14 -22.75
CA LEU A 70 -9.79 -28.32 -23.11
C LEU A 70 -8.92 -27.41 -22.22
N ALA A 71 -8.11 -27.84 -21.25
CA ALA A 71 -7.78 -29.14 -20.68
C ALA A 71 -7.71 -28.93 -19.15
N ALA A 72 -8.47 -29.71 -18.37
CA ALA A 72 -8.79 -29.37 -16.99
C ALA A 72 -8.25 -30.41 -16.01
N ALA A 73 -7.66 -29.96 -14.89
CA ALA A 73 -7.69 -30.77 -13.68
C ALA A 73 -9.16 -31.17 -13.41
N ASP A 74 -9.41 -32.47 -13.22
CA ASP A 74 -10.74 -32.98 -12.89
C ASP A 74 -11.09 -32.58 -11.46
N LEU A 75 -11.59 -31.36 -11.31
CA LEU A 75 -11.98 -30.80 -10.02
C LEU A 75 -13.21 -31.49 -9.44
N THR A 76 -13.89 -32.36 -10.20
CA THR A 76 -15.03 -33.15 -9.68
C THR A 76 -14.58 -34.18 -8.64
N SER A 77 -13.28 -34.50 -8.61
CA SER A 77 -12.68 -35.33 -7.58
C SER A 77 -12.70 -34.68 -6.18
N TYR A 78 -12.83 -33.35 -6.10
CA TYR A 78 -12.95 -32.61 -4.85
C TYR A 78 -14.41 -32.52 -4.40
N LYS A 79 -14.71 -33.08 -3.23
CA LYS A 79 -16.07 -33.23 -2.72
C LYS A 79 -16.77 -31.91 -2.38
N ASP A 80 -16.02 -30.83 -2.22
CA ASP A 80 -16.47 -29.48 -1.88
C ASP A 80 -16.30 -28.49 -3.04
N PHE A 81 -15.99 -28.96 -4.24
CA PHE A 81 -16.00 -28.15 -5.45
C PHE A 81 -17.43 -28.01 -5.98
N ASP A 82 -17.91 -26.77 -6.07
CA ASP A 82 -19.19 -26.42 -6.70
C ASP A 82 -18.90 -25.56 -7.93
N ILE A 83 -19.21 -26.09 -9.12
CA ILE A 83 -18.97 -25.40 -10.39
C ILE A 83 -19.78 -24.10 -10.54
N ASN A 84 -20.92 -24.00 -9.83
CA ASN A 84 -21.79 -22.83 -9.89
C ASN A 84 -21.40 -21.76 -8.87
N ALA A 85 -20.45 -22.04 -7.98
CA ALA A 85 -19.98 -21.07 -7.02
C ALA A 85 -19.21 -19.93 -7.70
N SER A 86 -19.41 -18.70 -7.24
CA SER A 86 -18.75 -17.51 -7.80
C SER A 86 -17.21 -17.54 -7.73
N TRP A 87 -16.65 -18.36 -6.83
CA TRP A 87 -15.21 -18.56 -6.68
C TRP A 87 -14.65 -19.72 -7.54
N ALA A 88 -15.51 -20.53 -8.17
CA ALA A 88 -15.09 -21.72 -8.90
C ALA A 88 -14.11 -21.44 -10.04
N PRO A 89 -14.29 -20.38 -10.88
CA PRO A 89 -13.32 -20.05 -11.93
C PRO A 89 -11.94 -19.71 -11.37
N ALA A 90 -11.88 -18.89 -10.32
CA ALA A 90 -10.63 -18.49 -9.68
C ALA A 90 -9.94 -19.66 -8.98
N MET A 91 -10.71 -20.57 -8.38
CA MET A 91 -10.17 -21.77 -7.74
C MET A 91 -9.56 -22.72 -8.76
N ARG A 92 -10.22 -22.91 -9.91
CA ARG A 92 -9.67 -23.67 -11.04
C ARG A 92 -8.37 -23.04 -11.53
N TRP A 93 -8.41 -21.75 -11.85
CA TRP A 93 -7.24 -20.99 -12.28
C TRP A 93 -6.06 -21.17 -11.31
N ALA A 94 -6.29 -21.05 -10.01
CA ALA A 94 -5.22 -21.15 -9.02
C ALA A 94 -4.60 -22.57 -8.90
N ILE A 95 -5.36 -23.62 -9.21
CA ILE A 95 -4.87 -25.00 -9.29
C ILE A 95 -4.08 -25.20 -10.58
N ASP A 96 -4.60 -24.73 -11.71
CA ASP A 96 -3.96 -24.86 -13.02
C ASP A 96 -2.61 -24.12 -13.05
N GLU A 97 -2.52 -22.96 -12.39
CA GLU A 97 -1.28 -22.20 -12.20
C GLU A 97 -0.34 -22.81 -11.12
N GLY A 98 -0.76 -23.87 -10.42
CA GLY A 98 0.03 -24.54 -9.38
C GLY A 98 0.27 -23.70 -8.12
N ILE A 99 -0.50 -22.62 -7.93
CA ILE A 99 -0.37 -21.70 -6.80
C ILE A 99 -0.93 -22.36 -5.53
N ILE A 100 -2.02 -23.10 -5.69
CA ILE A 100 -2.64 -23.90 -4.65
C ILE A 100 -2.70 -25.38 -5.05
N SER A 101 -2.78 -26.24 -4.03
CA SER A 101 -3.16 -27.64 -4.17
C SER A 101 -4.37 -27.92 -3.29
N GLY A 102 -5.17 -28.90 -3.68
CA GLY A 102 -6.21 -29.44 -2.82
C GLY A 102 -5.67 -30.54 -1.90
N TYR A 103 -6.36 -30.74 -0.80
CA TYR A 103 -6.07 -31.75 0.21
C TYR A 103 -6.52 -33.13 -0.28
N GLN A 104 -5.64 -34.12 -0.29
CA GLN A 104 -5.91 -35.45 -0.81
C GLN A 104 -6.08 -36.47 0.31
N ASN A 105 -7.12 -37.30 0.21
CA ASN A 105 -7.35 -38.46 1.09
C ASN A 105 -7.13 -38.16 2.59
N GLN A 106 -7.71 -37.06 3.08
CA GLN A 106 -7.58 -36.68 4.49
C GLN A 106 -8.90 -36.13 5.04
N LYS A 107 -8.98 -35.96 6.36
CA LYS A 107 -10.12 -35.29 6.97
C LYS A 107 -10.24 -33.86 6.43
N HIS A 108 -11.47 -33.39 6.23
CA HIS A 108 -11.70 -32.02 5.78
C HIS A 108 -11.04 -31.02 6.75
N PRO A 109 -10.18 -30.09 6.27
CA PRO A 109 -9.33 -29.30 7.16
C PRO A 109 -10.12 -28.38 8.09
N SER A 110 -11.14 -27.69 7.58
CA SER A 110 -11.98 -26.78 8.39
C SER A 110 -13.26 -27.39 8.96
N ASP A 111 -13.65 -28.60 8.55
CA ASP A 111 -14.89 -29.25 9.01
C ASP A 111 -14.71 -30.78 9.11
N PRO A 112 -14.01 -31.26 10.16
CA PRO A 112 -13.67 -32.68 10.29
C PRO A 112 -14.87 -33.63 10.28
N LYS A 113 -16.09 -33.13 10.50
CA LYS A 113 -17.34 -33.92 10.47
C LYS A 113 -17.69 -34.42 9.07
N LYS A 114 -17.18 -33.78 8.01
CA LYS A 114 -17.36 -34.22 6.61
C LYS A 114 -16.56 -35.48 6.25
N GLY A 115 -15.74 -35.99 7.17
CA GLY A 115 -15.00 -37.23 6.99
C GLY A 115 -13.77 -37.10 6.09
N VAL A 116 -13.30 -38.23 5.57
CA VAL A 116 -12.10 -38.34 4.72
C VAL A 116 -12.48 -38.16 3.24
N GLY A 117 -11.66 -37.43 2.50
CA GLY A 117 -11.86 -37.21 1.07
C GLY A 117 -10.82 -36.28 0.47
N ASN A 118 -11.10 -35.87 -0.76
CA ASN A 118 -10.36 -34.82 -1.43
C ASN A 118 -11.12 -33.49 -1.24
N TRP A 119 -10.42 -32.47 -0.76
CA TRP A 119 -11.02 -31.18 -0.39
C TRP A 119 -10.23 -30.00 -0.98
N LEU A 120 -10.93 -28.95 -1.38
CA LEU A 120 -10.33 -27.65 -1.71
C LEU A 120 -10.36 -26.70 -0.51
N ASP A 121 -11.32 -26.90 0.39
CA ASP A 121 -11.64 -26.07 1.55
C ASP A 121 -11.80 -24.58 1.19
N PRO A 122 -12.72 -24.23 0.28
CA PRO A 122 -12.87 -22.86 -0.23
C PRO A 122 -13.21 -21.85 0.87
N GLN A 123 -13.98 -22.28 1.87
CA GLN A 123 -14.42 -21.45 3.00
C GLN A 123 -13.47 -21.51 4.21
N GLY A 124 -12.43 -22.36 4.15
CA GLY A 124 -11.40 -22.42 5.18
C GLY A 124 -10.63 -21.11 5.28
N TYR A 125 -10.31 -20.71 6.51
CA TYR A 125 -9.55 -19.50 6.77
C TYR A 125 -8.07 -19.73 6.51
N VAL A 126 -7.43 -18.77 5.84
CA VAL A 126 -6.00 -18.87 5.52
C VAL A 126 -5.14 -18.27 6.63
N THR A 127 -4.01 -18.90 6.93
CA THR A 127 -2.99 -18.34 7.84
C THR A 127 -2.05 -17.37 7.12
N GLU A 128 -1.27 -16.58 7.87
CA GLU A 128 -0.30 -15.64 7.27
C GLU A 128 0.75 -16.37 6.42
N TYR A 129 1.26 -17.52 6.90
CA TYR A 129 2.13 -18.40 6.12
C TYR A 129 1.46 -18.83 4.80
N GLN A 130 0.23 -19.35 4.86
CA GLN A 130 -0.47 -19.82 3.66
C GLN A 130 -0.73 -18.68 2.67
N MET A 131 -1.13 -17.52 3.16
CA MET A 131 -1.34 -16.33 2.33
C MET A 131 -0.06 -15.94 1.60
N LEU A 132 1.07 -15.82 2.32
CA LEU A 132 2.36 -15.46 1.73
C LEU A 132 2.83 -16.52 0.72
N SER A 133 2.76 -17.82 1.06
CA SER A 133 3.14 -18.87 0.12
C SER A 133 2.32 -18.81 -1.17
N ILE A 134 1.02 -18.50 -1.10
CA ILE A 134 0.15 -18.39 -2.28
C ILE A 134 0.52 -17.15 -3.11
N ILE A 135 0.64 -15.98 -2.49
CA ILE A 135 1.02 -14.74 -3.22
C ILE A 135 2.39 -14.91 -3.88
N LEU A 136 3.40 -15.39 -3.14
CA LEU A 136 4.78 -15.49 -3.62
C LEU A 136 4.96 -16.57 -4.69
N LYS A 137 4.25 -17.70 -4.62
CA LYS A 137 4.27 -18.70 -5.69
C LYS A 137 3.76 -18.16 -7.01
N TYR A 138 2.77 -17.27 -6.97
CA TYR A 138 2.20 -16.70 -8.18
C TYR A 138 3.06 -15.55 -8.72
N GLN A 139 3.44 -14.62 -7.85
CA GLN A 139 4.10 -13.39 -8.27
C GLN A 139 5.60 -13.57 -8.51
N GLU A 140 6.25 -14.43 -7.73
CA GLU A 140 7.71 -14.59 -7.68
C GLU A 140 8.10 -16.09 -7.74
N PRO A 141 7.60 -16.89 -8.70
CA PRO A 141 7.73 -18.35 -8.70
C PRO A 141 9.17 -18.83 -8.63
N ASP A 142 10.08 -18.17 -9.36
CA ASP A 142 11.49 -18.58 -9.41
C ASP A 142 12.27 -18.14 -8.18
N SER A 143 12.05 -16.91 -7.70
CA SER A 143 12.64 -16.44 -6.45
C SER A 143 12.14 -17.25 -5.26
N PHE A 144 10.85 -17.62 -5.24
CA PHE A 144 10.29 -18.48 -4.21
C PHE A 144 10.91 -19.88 -4.22
N LYS A 145 11.04 -20.52 -5.39
CA LYS A 145 11.71 -21.82 -5.52
C LYS A 145 13.18 -21.75 -5.10
N SER A 146 13.90 -20.72 -5.56
CA SER A 146 15.31 -20.51 -5.23
C SER A 146 15.51 -20.29 -3.73
N GLU A 147 14.72 -19.41 -3.12
CA GLU A 147 14.81 -19.13 -1.70
C GLU A 147 14.46 -20.36 -0.85
N LYS A 148 13.46 -21.14 -1.29
CA LYS A 148 13.10 -22.40 -0.64
C LYS A 148 14.23 -23.43 -0.70
N ALA A 149 14.94 -23.53 -1.83
CA ALA A 149 16.10 -24.41 -1.97
C ALA A 149 17.29 -23.97 -1.09
N ASN A 150 17.45 -22.65 -0.89
CA ASN A 150 18.53 -22.07 -0.09
C ASN A 150 18.22 -22.03 1.41
N THR A 151 16.95 -22.16 1.81
CA THR A 151 16.57 -22.14 3.22
C THR A 151 17.06 -23.40 3.92
N THR A 152 17.92 -23.25 4.93
CA THR A 152 18.50 -24.40 5.63
C THR A 152 17.50 -25.04 6.60
N LYS A 153 17.71 -26.32 6.94
CA LYS A 153 16.94 -27.00 7.99
C LYS A 153 16.97 -26.24 9.32
N ALA A 154 18.12 -25.68 9.71
CA ALA A 154 18.23 -24.90 10.94
C ALA A 154 17.38 -23.62 10.93
N ASN A 155 17.14 -23.02 9.75
CA ASN A 155 16.19 -21.91 9.62
C ASN A 155 14.75 -22.39 9.83
N LEU A 156 14.37 -23.49 9.19
CA LEU A 156 13.01 -24.05 9.26
C LEU A 156 12.65 -24.57 10.66
N ASP A 157 13.61 -25.18 11.37
CA ASP A 157 13.42 -25.67 12.74
C ASP A 157 13.12 -24.51 13.72
N LYS A 158 13.68 -23.31 13.46
CA LYS A 158 13.40 -22.09 14.25
C LYS A 158 12.11 -21.41 13.82
N ASN A 159 11.83 -21.42 12.53
CA ASN A 159 10.67 -20.76 11.94
C ASN A 159 10.28 -21.47 10.64
N PHE A 160 9.20 -22.24 10.69
CA PHE A 160 8.75 -23.01 9.53
C PHE A 160 8.32 -22.13 8.34
N ALA A 161 8.03 -20.85 8.59
CA ALA A 161 7.67 -19.84 7.58
C ALA A 161 8.86 -18.91 7.24
N PHE A 162 10.10 -19.32 7.57
CA PHE A 162 11.29 -18.50 7.36
C PHE A 162 11.45 -18.07 5.90
N THR A 163 11.27 -18.99 4.96
CA THR A 163 11.37 -18.73 3.51
C THR A 163 10.41 -17.61 3.09
N GLU A 164 9.13 -17.74 3.45
CA GLU A 164 8.09 -16.76 3.15
C GLU A 164 8.41 -15.39 3.76
N TYR A 165 8.78 -15.33 5.05
CA TYR A 165 9.07 -14.05 5.69
C TYR A 165 10.34 -13.39 5.18
N LYS A 166 11.35 -14.16 4.81
CA LYS A 166 12.56 -13.61 4.21
C LYS A 166 12.22 -12.96 2.87
N LEU A 167 11.53 -13.68 1.99
CA LEU A 167 11.17 -13.16 0.68
C LEU A 167 10.18 -11.99 0.79
N ALA A 168 9.19 -12.08 1.68
CA ALA A 168 8.26 -10.99 1.97
C ALA A 168 8.99 -9.72 2.42
N LYS A 169 10.00 -9.83 3.29
CA LYS A 169 10.84 -8.70 3.71
C LYS A 169 11.62 -8.11 2.53
N ASP A 170 12.26 -8.95 1.73
CA ASP A 170 13.07 -8.52 0.58
C ASP A 170 12.22 -7.82 -0.51
N LEU A 171 10.92 -8.13 -0.55
CA LEU A 171 9.93 -7.54 -1.46
C LEU A 171 9.13 -6.40 -0.84
N GLY A 172 9.45 -5.97 0.39
CA GLY A 172 8.78 -4.85 1.05
C GLY A 172 7.34 -5.13 1.50
N MET A 173 6.94 -6.40 1.59
CA MET A 173 5.61 -6.81 2.01
C MET A 173 5.38 -6.56 3.49
N VAL A 174 4.22 -6.00 3.83
CA VAL A 174 3.77 -5.83 5.21
C VAL A 174 3.27 -7.17 5.75
N THR A 175 3.93 -7.66 6.79
CA THR A 175 3.57 -8.89 7.53
C THR A 175 3.49 -8.61 9.03
N ARG A 176 2.77 -9.46 9.78
CA ARG A 176 2.78 -9.42 11.26
C ARG A 176 3.95 -10.22 11.82
N GLY A 177 4.24 -11.37 11.23
CA GLY A 177 5.41 -12.18 11.52
C GLY A 177 6.66 -11.70 10.79
N SER A 178 7.78 -12.35 11.10
CA SER A 178 9.07 -12.09 10.48
C SER A 178 9.95 -13.35 10.57
N THR A 179 11.15 -13.30 10.00
CA THR A 179 12.13 -14.39 10.13
C THR A 179 12.53 -14.67 11.58
N THR A 180 12.41 -13.68 12.47
CA THR A 180 12.68 -13.78 13.91
C THR A 180 11.42 -13.93 14.76
N ASN A 181 10.22 -13.78 14.19
CA ASN A 181 8.94 -13.89 14.90
C ASN A 181 7.93 -14.76 14.13
N VAL A 182 7.88 -16.05 14.48
CA VAL A 182 6.98 -17.04 13.85
C VAL A 182 5.55 -16.99 14.37
N THR A 183 5.27 -16.27 15.46
CA THR A 183 4.00 -16.29 16.22
C THR A 183 2.75 -16.12 15.34
N PHE A 184 2.85 -15.33 14.28
CA PHE A 184 1.74 -15.00 13.39
C PHE A 184 1.59 -15.95 12.19
N ALA A 185 2.59 -16.79 11.90
CA ALA A 185 2.60 -17.68 10.74
C ALA A 185 1.40 -18.63 10.70
N SER A 186 1.03 -19.18 11.86
CA SER A 186 -0.11 -20.09 12.01
C SER A 186 -1.43 -19.39 12.34
N GLN A 187 -1.44 -18.06 12.51
CA GLN A 187 -2.66 -17.32 12.81
C GLN A 187 -3.41 -16.99 11.52
N HIS A 188 -4.74 -17.07 11.59
CA HIS A 188 -5.60 -16.66 10.47
C HIS A 188 -5.44 -15.18 10.17
N VAL A 189 -5.33 -14.84 8.90
CA VAL A 189 -5.26 -13.44 8.45
C VAL A 189 -6.65 -12.88 8.18
N THR A 190 -6.76 -11.56 8.30
CA THR A 190 -7.97 -10.82 7.92
C THR A 190 -7.89 -10.32 6.48
N ARG A 191 -9.03 -9.93 5.92
CA ARG A 191 -9.11 -9.28 4.61
C ARG A 191 -8.24 -8.02 4.54
N GLY A 192 -8.20 -7.22 5.60
CA GLY A 192 -7.36 -6.01 5.67
C GLY A 192 -5.86 -6.32 5.69
N GLN A 193 -5.46 -7.39 6.39
CA GLN A 193 -4.06 -7.84 6.41
C GLN A 193 -3.61 -8.33 5.02
N MET A 194 -4.46 -9.06 4.31
CA MET A 194 -4.17 -9.44 2.92
C MET A 194 -4.07 -8.24 1.99
N ALA A 195 -4.98 -7.27 2.11
CA ALA A 195 -4.91 -6.05 1.32
C ALA A 195 -3.55 -5.35 1.53
N ARG A 196 -3.13 -5.15 2.78
CA ARG A 196 -1.83 -4.53 3.07
C ARG A 196 -0.67 -5.34 2.54
N ALA A 197 -0.66 -6.66 2.72
CA ALA A 197 0.41 -7.52 2.22
C ALA A 197 0.52 -7.51 0.69
N LEU A 198 -0.59 -7.64 -0.02
CA LEU A 198 -0.61 -7.64 -1.49
C LEU A 198 -0.29 -6.25 -2.04
N VAL A 199 -0.85 -5.18 -1.48
CA VAL A 199 -0.62 -3.83 -2.00
C VAL A 199 0.79 -3.34 -1.69
N SER A 200 1.35 -3.68 -0.53
CA SER A 200 2.78 -3.40 -0.26
C SER A 200 3.73 -4.18 -1.15
N TYR A 201 3.40 -5.43 -1.51
CA TYR A 201 4.12 -6.16 -2.56
C TYR A 201 4.06 -5.40 -3.89
N ILE A 202 2.86 -5.04 -4.32
CA ILE A 202 2.65 -4.30 -5.58
C ILE A 202 3.42 -2.98 -5.55
N TYR A 203 3.46 -2.31 -4.40
CA TYR A 203 4.13 -1.01 -4.22
C TYR A 203 5.64 -1.14 -3.94
N GLY A 204 6.14 -2.34 -3.69
CA GLY A 204 7.52 -2.58 -3.23
C GLY A 204 7.88 -1.91 -1.90
N LYS A 205 6.89 -1.43 -1.13
CA LYS A 205 7.08 -0.72 0.15
C LYS A 205 5.83 -0.80 1.03
N SER A 206 5.99 -0.45 2.31
CA SER A 206 4.89 -0.41 3.27
C SER A 206 3.78 0.57 2.85
N VAL A 207 2.52 0.19 3.11
CA VAL A 207 1.32 1.00 2.88
C VAL A 207 0.43 1.00 4.13
N THR A 208 -0.38 2.05 4.30
CA THR A 208 -1.43 2.10 5.32
C THR A 208 -2.56 1.14 4.97
N LEU A 209 -3.44 0.87 5.93
CA LEU A 209 -4.60 0.00 5.70
C LEU A 209 -5.57 0.63 4.69
N GLU A 210 -5.71 1.95 4.75
CA GLU A 210 -6.64 2.75 3.97
C GLU A 210 -6.18 2.78 2.51
N GLN A 211 -4.90 3.08 2.28
CA GLN A 211 -4.28 3.03 0.96
C GLN A 211 -4.47 1.64 0.33
N ALA A 212 -4.27 0.59 1.11
CA ALA A 212 -4.46 -0.77 0.64
C ALA A 212 -5.94 -1.05 0.29
N VAL A 213 -6.89 -0.66 1.13
CA VAL A 213 -8.32 -0.88 0.88
C VAL A 213 -8.84 -0.07 -0.30
N GLU A 214 -8.46 1.20 -0.39
CA GLU A 214 -8.79 2.09 -1.51
C GLU A 214 -8.27 1.49 -2.82
N PHE A 215 -7.01 1.06 -2.86
CA PHE A 215 -6.44 0.39 -4.02
C PHE A 215 -7.23 -0.87 -4.41
N MET A 216 -7.62 -1.69 -3.43
CA MET A 216 -8.38 -2.91 -3.68
C MET A 216 -9.77 -2.62 -4.26
N TYR A 217 -10.42 -1.53 -3.86
CA TYR A 217 -11.70 -1.09 -4.42
C TYR A 217 -11.55 -0.45 -5.80
N ALA A 218 -10.59 0.46 -5.97
CA ALA A 218 -10.33 1.16 -7.22
C ALA A 218 -10.08 0.17 -8.37
N ASN A 219 -9.37 -0.92 -8.07
CA ASN A 219 -9.04 -1.97 -9.04
C ASN A 219 -10.04 -3.14 -9.05
N LYS A 220 -11.17 -3.00 -8.32
CA LYS A 220 -12.25 -4.00 -8.24
C LYS A 220 -11.79 -5.39 -7.81
N PHE A 221 -10.69 -5.49 -7.08
CA PHE A 221 -10.21 -6.73 -6.48
C PHE A 221 -11.18 -7.22 -5.41
N MET A 222 -11.79 -6.28 -4.69
CA MET A 222 -12.86 -6.52 -3.73
C MET A 222 -13.98 -5.50 -3.95
N ILE A 223 -15.23 -5.92 -3.73
CA ILE A 223 -16.43 -5.08 -3.96
C ILE A 223 -17.22 -4.81 -2.67
N GLY A 224 -16.65 -5.15 -1.51
CA GLY A 224 -17.31 -5.04 -0.21
C GLY A 224 -18.20 -6.23 0.12
N LYS A 225 -18.76 -6.24 1.33
CA LYS A 225 -19.70 -7.27 1.82
C LYS A 225 -21.13 -6.99 1.40
N ASN A 226 -21.47 -5.73 1.21
CA ASN A 226 -22.79 -5.28 0.79
C ASN A 226 -22.61 -4.25 -0.34
N LEU A 227 -23.17 -4.57 -1.51
CA LEU A 227 -23.08 -3.75 -2.72
C LEU A 227 -23.89 -2.45 -2.63
N GLU A 228 -24.86 -2.38 -1.72
CA GLU A 228 -25.68 -1.19 -1.47
C GLU A 228 -24.98 -0.19 -0.53
N LYS A 229 -23.84 -0.58 0.05
CA LYS A 229 -23.03 0.27 0.93
C LYS A 229 -21.81 0.83 0.19
N GLY A 230 -21.38 2.02 0.59
CA GLY A 230 -20.19 2.67 0.03
C GLY A 230 -18.90 1.86 0.23
N GLN A 231 -17.84 2.27 -0.48
CA GLN A 231 -16.49 1.69 -0.41
C GLN A 231 -15.77 2.12 0.88
N THR A 232 -16.20 1.57 2.02
CA THR A 232 -15.64 1.88 3.34
C THR A 232 -14.82 0.70 3.89
N LEU A 233 -13.99 0.96 4.91
CA LEU A 233 -13.26 -0.10 5.64
C LEU A 233 -14.21 -1.14 6.27
N ASP A 234 -15.33 -0.68 6.81
CA ASP A 234 -16.38 -1.52 7.39
C ASP A 234 -17.00 -2.45 6.35
N ASN A 235 -17.38 -1.89 5.19
CA ASN A 235 -17.95 -2.67 4.09
C ASN A 235 -16.88 -3.57 3.46
N PHE A 236 -15.61 -3.17 3.49
CA PHE A 236 -14.50 -4.01 3.05
C PHE A 236 -14.35 -5.24 3.93
N GLY A 237 -14.69 -5.12 5.22
CA GLY A 237 -14.58 -6.19 6.18
C GLY A 237 -13.16 -6.39 6.67
N ILE A 238 -12.45 -5.30 7.00
CA ILE A 238 -11.01 -5.32 7.32
C ILE A 238 -10.61 -6.29 8.45
N THR A 239 -11.52 -6.61 9.37
CA THR A 239 -11.32 -7.55 10.49
C THR A 239 -11.85 -8.96 10.21
N ASP A 240 -12.61 -9.17 9.13
CA ASP A 240 -13.15 -10.49 8.82
C ASP A 240 -12.02 -11.41 8.37
N LYS A 241 -12.05 -12.65 8.85
CA LYS A 241 -11.09 -13.67 8.45
C LYS A 241 -11.16 -13.91 6.94
N LEU A 242 -9.99 -13.98 6.32
CA LEU A 242 -9.87 -14.23 4.89
C LEU A 242 -10.08 -15.72 4.60
N THR A 243 -10.99 -16.02 3.69
CA THR A 243 -11.17 -17.39 3.19
C THR A 243 -10.19 -17.69 2.05
N ARG A 244 -9.89 -18.97 1.85
CA ARG A 244 -9.05 -19.45 0.75
C ARG A 244 -9.61 -19.03 -0.61
N ALA A 245 -10.93 -19.13 -0.81
CA ALA A 245 -11.62 -18.70 -2.02
C ALA A 245 -11.47 -17.19 -2.27
N GLN A 246 -11.61 -16.34 -1.25
CA GLN A 246 -11.44 -14.90 -1.41
C GLN A 246 -10.01 -14.53 -1.86
N LEU A 247 -9.00 -15.19 -1.30
CA LEU A 247 -7.61 -14.93 -1.66
C LEU A 247 -7.35 -15.24 -3.15
N VAL A 248 -7.80 -16.40 -3.63
CA VAL A 248 -7.59 -16.78 -5.04
C VAL A 248 -8.40 -15.92 -6.00
N VAL A 249 -9.61 -15.49 -5.63
CA VAL A 249 -10.41 -14.56 -6.44
C VAL A 249 -9.70 -13.20 -6.59
N VAL A 250 -9.11 -12.68 -5.52
CA VAL A 250 -8.32 -11.43 -5.59
C VAL A 250 -7.13 -11.60 -6.53
N LEU A 251 -6.38 -12.69 -6.40
CA LEU A 251 -5.20 -12.93 -7.22
C LEU A 251 -5.56 -13.16 -8.70
N GLU A 252 -6.66 -13.83 -8.99
CA GLU A 252 -7.15 -14.02 -10.35
C GLU A 252 -7.57 -12.67 -10.98
N ARG A 253 -8.21 -11.78 -10.21
CA ARG A 253 -8.56 -10.43 -10.67
C ARG A 253 -7.34 -9.56 -10.92
N TYR A 254 -6.32 -9.68 -10.08
CA TYR A 254 -5.02 -9.04 -10.30
C TYR A 254 -4.34 -9.59 -11.56
N ALA A 255 -4.36 -10.90 -11.76
CA ALA A 255 -3.80 -11.55 -12.95
C ALA A 255 -4.42 -11.05 -14.28
N LYS A 256 -5.70 -10.69 -14.24
CA LYS A 256 -6.46 -10.14 -15.38
C LYS A 256 -6.20 -8.66 -15.66
N GLN A 257 -5.40 -7.99 -14.84
CA GLN A 257 -5.06 -6.56 -14.99
C GLN A 257 -3.54 -6.39 -15.16
N PRO A 258 -2.94 -6.89 -16.25
CA PRO A 258 -1.49 -6.80 -16.47
C PRO A 258 -0.98 -5.35 -16.54
N GLU A 259 -1.84 -4.40 -16.93
CA GLU A 259 -1.56 -2.96 -16.94
C GLU A 259 -1.27 -2.38 -15.56
N LEU A 260 -1.73 -3.03 -14.48
CA LEU A 260 -1.35 -2.62 -13.13
C LEU A 260 0.12 -2.91 -12.82
N LYS A 261 0.78 -3.81 -13.55
CA LYS A 261 2.24 -3.97 -13.46
C LYS A 261 3.00 -2.84 -14.14
N ASP A 262 2.39 -2.20 -15.15
CA ASP A 262 3.01 -1.16 -15.97
C ASP A 262 2.65 0.27 -15.52
N THR A 263 1.40 0.52 -15.10
CA THR A 263 0.87 1.86 -14.76
C THR A 263 1.19 2.29 -13.32
N LEU A 264 1.21 1.32 -12.40
CA LEU A 264 1.70 1.56 -11.05
C LEU A 264 3.17 1.95 -11.05
N SER A 265 3.95 1.54 -12.06
CA SER A 265 5.33 2.01 -12.17
C SER A 265 5.40 3.53 -12.29
N GLU A 266 4.47 4.24 -12.95
CA GLU A 266 4.60 5.70 -13.10
C GLU A 266 4.17 6.50 -11.85
N SER A 267 3.09 6.08 -11.17
CA SER A 267 2.69 6.71 -9.89
C SER A 267 3.62 6.29 -8.75
N MET A 268 4.07 5.04 -8.73
CA MET A 268 5.08 4.58 -7.79
C MET A 268 6.45 5.15 -8.08
N ILE A 269 6.89 5.29 -9.34
CA ILE A 269 8.12 6.02 -9.67
C ILE A 269 7.97 7.44 -9.17
N ARG A 270 6.82 8.10 -9.35
CA ARG A 270 6.61 9.46 -8.85
C ARG A 270 6.66 9.54 -7.32
N ASP A 271 6.05 8.61 -6.61
CA ASP A 271 6.01 8.61 -5.14
C ASP A 271 7.28 8.01 -4.50
N MET A 272 7.99 7.12 -5.19
CA MET A 272 9.33 6.64 -4.83
C MET A 272 10.37 7.71 -5.14
N GLN A 273 10.33 8.38 -6.29
CA GLN A 273 11.17 9.55 -6.58
C GLN A 273 10.95 10.60 -5.51
N LYS A 274 9.69 10.95 -5.19
CA LYS A 274 9.42 11.88 -4.09
C LYS A 274 9.96 11.38 -2.75
N TRP A 275 9.81 10.11 -2.40
CA TRP A 275 10.32 9.59 -1.13
C TRP A 275 11.85 9.53 -1.09
N GLU A 276 12.50 9.10 -2.17
CA GLU A 276 13.96 9.08 -2.34
C GLU A 276 14.54 10.49 -2.34
N GLU A 277 13.91 11.43 -3.06
CA GLU A 277 14.28 12.85 -3.06
C GLU A 277 14.15 13.45 -1.66
N LYS A 278 13.07 13.14 -0.94
CA LYS A 278 12.89 13.58 0.46
C LYS A 278 13.93 12.97 1.39
N THR A 279 14.15 11.67 1.29
CA THR A 279 15.15 10.94 2.08
C THR A 279 16.56 11.44 1.78
N GLN A 280 16.90 11.67 0.51
CA GLN A 280 18.18 12.23 0.09
C GLN A 280 18.35 13.66 0.58
N LEU A 281 17.30 14.50 0.48
CA LEU A 281 17.31 15.85 1.00
C LEU A 281 17.57 15.88 2.51
N VAL A 282 16.90 15.03 3.28
CA VAL A 282 17.00 15.04 4.74
C VAL A 282 18.29 14.33 5.20
N TRP A 283 18.61 13.15 4.65
CA TRP A 283 19.62 12.25 5.18
C TRP A 283 20.93 12.18 4.38
N GLU A 284 21.04 12.85 3.23
CA GLU A 284 22.29 12.94 2.45
C GLU A 284 22.93 11.56 2.19
N ASP A 285 22.13 10.60 1.69
CA ASP A 285 22.51 9.20 1.41
C ASP A 285 22.80 8.32 2.65
N LYS A 286 22.39 8.74 3.85
CA LYS A 286 22.43 7.93 5.08
C LYS A 286 21.10 7.24 5.37
N GLU A 287 21.14 6.23 6.23
CA GLU A 287 19.95 5.57 6.76
C GLU A 287 19.01 6.58 7.46
N PRO A 288 17.70 6.53 7.20
CA PRO A 288 16.75 7.44 7.83
C PRO A 288 16.69 7.35 9.37
N GLY A 289 16.70 8.53 10.00
CA GLY A 289 16.52 8.68 11.45
C GLY A 289 17.81 8.64 12.25
N PHE A 290 17.69 8.79 13.57
CA PHE A 290 18.81 8.88 14.49
C PHE A 290 18.76 7.83 15.59
N GLU A 291 19.90 7.19 15.86
CA GLU A 291 20.04 6.24 16.98
C GLU A 291 20.13 6.96 18.33
N THR A 292 20.89 8.07 18.40
CA THR A 292 21.16 8.81 19.64
C THR A 292 20.64 10.24 19.57
N LYS A 293 20.40 10.82 20.76
CA LYS A 293 19.93 12.19 20.91
C LYS A 293 20.97 13.17 20.36
N GLU A 294 22.24 12.92 20.66
CA GLU A 294 23.37 13.75 20.26
C GLU A 294 23.50 13.78 18.74
N ALA A 295 23.32 12.63 18.07
CA ALA A 295 23.31 12.55 16.61
C ALA A 295 22.15 13.36 16.02
N ALA A 296 20.95 13.28 16.62
CA ALA A 296 19.80 14.07 16.18
C ALA A 296 20.05 15.57 16.34
N GLU A 297 20.46 16.01 17.54
CA GLU A 297 20.71 17.42 17.85
C GLU A 297 21.78 18.05 16.96
N SER A 298 22.82 17.29 16.58
CA SER A 298 23.86 17.74 15.64
C SER A 298 23.35 18.03 14.22
N ASN A 299 22.15 17.55 13.88
CA ASN A 299 21.49 17.77 12.59
C ASN A 299 20.29 18.72 12.69
N MET A 300 20.06 19.31 13.86
CA MET A 300 19.04 20.34 14.03
C MET A 300 19.61 21.73 13.79
N THR A 301 18.74 22.65 13.38
CA THR A 301 19.05 24.07 13.34
C THR A 301 17.85 24.88 13.82
N GLN A 302 18.13 26.02 14.44
CA GLN A 302 17.09 26.97 14.81
C GLN A 302 16.79 27.90 13.64
N ILE A 303 15.52 28.06 13.32
CA ILE A 303 15.02 29.04 12.35
C ILE A 303 14.05 29.99 13.03
N THR A 304 14.01 31.23 12.55
CA THR A 304 12.95 32.18 12.89
C THR A 304 12.07 32.40 11.68
N VAL A 305 10.76 32.31 11.87
CA VAL A 305 9.74 32.41 10.83
C VAL A 305 8.70 33.48 11.17
N PRO A 306 8.13 34.17 10.17
CA PRO A 306 7.03 35.11 10.42
C PRO A 306 5.75 34.34 10.76
N VAL A 307 4.96 34.89 11.68
CA VAL A 307 3.65 34.33 12.05
C VAL A 307 2.69 35.46 12.36
N TRP A 308 1.39 35.18 12.27
CA TRP A 308 0.38 36.03 12.89
C TRP A 308 0.20 35.61 14.35
N LYS A 309 0.06 36.58 15.26
CA LYS A 309 -0.33 36.39 16.66
C LYS A 309 -1.68 37.08 16.85
N ALA A 310 -2.52 36.59 17.76
CA ALA A 310 -3.70 37.35 18.17
C ALA A 310 -3.43 38.09 19.48
N THR A 311 -3.90 39.34 19.59
CA THR A 311 -3.91 40.08 20.85
C THR A 311 -4.98 39.53 21.78
N THR A 312 -5.02 40.01 23.03
CA THR A 312 -6.09 39.68 23.98
C THR A 312 -7.48 40.10 23.50
N LYS A 313 -7.58 41.05 22.55
CA LYS A 313 -8.84 41.49 21.92
C LYS A 313 -9.21 40.69 20.67
N GLY A 314 -8.33 39.77 20.22
CA GLY A 314 -8.53 38.97 19.00
C GLY A 314 -7.94 39.60 17.74
N ASP A 315 -7.36 40.80 17.82
CA ASP A 315 -6.72 41.44 16.67
C ASP A 315 -5.49 40.67 16.22
N LYS A 316 -5.36 40.45 14.91
CA LYS A 316 -4.23 39.73 14.32
C LYS A 316 -3.08 40.70 14.06
N VAL A 317 -1.94 40.45 14.71
CA VAL A 317 -0.71 41.25 14.60
C VAL A 317 0.46 40.41 14.12
N GLN A 318 1.41 41.05 13.44
CA GLN A 318 2.61 40.37 12.96
C GLN A 318 3.51 39.99 14.14
N GLY A 319 4.12 38.81 14.06
CA GLY A 319 5.05 38.30 15.05
C GLY A 319 6.06 37.34 14.42
N LYS A 320 6.83 36.69 15.29
CA LYS A 320 7.81 35.68 14.90
C LYS A 320 7.69 34.45 15.80
N ALA A 321 8.05 33.30 15.26
CA ALA A 321 8.24 32.06 16.02
C ALA A 321 9.63 31.49 15.75
N THR A 322 10.23 30.85 16.76
CA THR A 322 11.51 30.15 16.63
C THR A 322 11.24 28.66 16.68
N LEU A 323 11.78 27.91 15.72
CA LEU A 323 11.61 26.47 15.57
C LEU A 323 12.99 25.81 15.53
N THR A 324 13.13 24.68 16.20
CA THR A 324 14.26 23.77 16.00
C THR A 324 13.81 22.69 15.02
N VAL A 325 14.43 22.64 13.84
CA VAL A 325 14.04 21.74 12.73
C VAL A 325 15.26 21.02 12.18
N HIS A 326 15.05 19.98 11.38
CA HIS A 326 16.15 19.36 10.64
C HIS A 326 16.83 20.40 9.73
N LYS A 327 18.17 20.50 9.78
CA LYS A 327 18.94 21.55 9.09
C LYS A 327 18.64 21.65 7.59
N ASN A 328 18.41 20.51 6.94
CA ASN A 328 18.13 20.45 5.50
C ASN A 328 16.69 20.85 5.14
N LEU A 329 15.76 20.87 6.10
CA LEU A 329 14.39 21.36 5.92
C LEU A 329 14.21 22.82 6.33
N ALA A 330 15.26 23.48 6.83
CA ALA A 330 15.20 24.87 7.28
C ALA A 330 14.62 25.84 6.23
N LYS A 331 14.99 25.67 4.95
CA LYS A 331 14.45 26.47 3.85
C LYS A 331 12.98 26.15 3.58
N THR A 332 12.61 24.87 3.57
CA THR A 332 11.24 24.41 3.35
C THR A 332 10.30 24.96 4.41
N TYR A 333 10.65 24.83 5.70
CA TYR A 333 9.85 25.41 6.77
C TYR A 333 9.74 26.93 6.67
N LYS A 334 10.84 27.65 6.36
CA LYS A 334 10.76 29.10 6.13
C LYS A 334 9.78 29.46 5.01
N ALA A 335 9.78 28.71 3.91
CA ALA A 335 8.86 28.92 2.79
C ALA A 335 7.40 28.63 3.17
N VAL A 336 7.14 27.53 3.88
CA VAL A 336 5.80 27.19 4.38
C VAL A 336 5.25 28.30 5.28
N PHE A 337 6.01 28.73 6.29
CA PHE A 337 5.53 29.76 7.21
C PHE A 337 5.39 31.13 6.55
N GLN A 338 6.24 31.45 5.57
CA GLN A 338 6.06 32.67 4.76
C GLN A 338 4.75 32.61 3.98
N GLU A 339 4.43 31.47 3.35
CA GLU A 339 3.18 31.29 2.60
C GLU A 339 1.93 31.37 3.52
N ILE A 340 2.01 30.80 4.72
CA ILE A 340 0.95 30.94 5.74
C ILE A 340 0.80 32.42 6.17
N PHE A 341 1.91 33.13 6.35
CA PHE A 341 1.92 34.52 6.77
C PHE A 341 1.35 35.47 5.70
N ASP A 342 1.66 35.21 4.43
CA ASP A 342 1.16 35.99 3.29
C ASP A 342 -0.29 35.62 2.91
N GLY A 343 -0.79 34.49 3.44
CA GLY A 343 -2.13 33.99 3.20
C GLY A 343 -3.25 34.90 3.73
N PRO A 344 -4.40 34.94 3.04
CA PRO A 344 -5.52 35.81 3.40
C PRO A 344 -6.15 35.48 4.77
N GLU A 345 -6.03 34.24 5.26
CA GLU A 345 -6.54 33.82 6.56
C GLU A 345 -5.80 34.52 7.71
N LYS A 346 -4.53 34.92 7.49
CA LYS A 346 -3.66 35.47 8.54
C LYS A 346 -3.71 34.62 9.80
N PHE A 347 -3.56 33.30 9.63
CA PHE A 347 -3.83 32.32 10.68
C PHE A 347 -2.97 32.57 11.93
N PRO A 348 -3.56 32.86 13.11
CA PRO A 348 -2.82 33.06 14.34
C PRO A 348 -2.14 31.79 14.85
N ILE A 349 -0.85 31.88 15.13
CA ILE A 349 -0.05 30.79 15.72
C ILE A 349 0.31 31.19 17.14
N LYS A 350 -0.43 30.69 18.13
CA LYS A 350 -0.19 30.86 19.56
C LYS A 350 1.11 30.17 19.98
N ASP A 351 1.19 28.88 19.69
CA ASP A 351 2.32 28.00 19.98
C ASP A 351 2.61 27.09 18.78
N VAL A 352 3.88 26.70 18.66
CA VAL A 352 4.35 25.79 17.62
C VAL A 352 5.57 25.03 18.14
N GLY A 353 5.57 23.71 17.99
CA GLY A 353 6.64 22.82 18.45
C GLY A 353 7.11 21.91 17.32
N ALA A 354 8.42 21.83 17.08
CA ALA A 354 9.00 21.01 16.02
C ALA A 354 9.84 19.85 16.58
N TYR A 355 11.17 19.93 16.50
CA TYR A 355 12.07 18.91 17.03
C TYR A 355 11.84 18.67 18.53
N SER A 356 11.69 17.40 18.89
CA SER A 356 11.66 16.94 20.27
C SER A 356 12.21 15.52 20.30
N TRP A 357 13.31 15.30 21.03
CA TRP A 357 13.88 13.97 21.15
C TRP A 357 12.91 13.00 21.84
N ARG A 358 12.69 11.84 21.22
CA ARG A 358 11.82 10.78 21.72
C ARG A 358 12.48 9.42 21.52
N THR A 359 12.23 8.48 22.43
CA THR A 359 12.71 7.08 22.32
C THR A 359 11.92 6.27 21.30
N ASN A 360 10.68 6.68 20.99
CA ASN A 360 9.89 6.08 19.91
C ASN A 360 10.53 6.40 18.56
N VAL A 361 11.17 5.41 17.95
CA VAL A 361 11.91 5.56 16.70
C VAL A 361 11.05 5.98 15.51
N ASN A 362 9.74 5.74 15.57
CA ASN A 362 8.79 6.09 14.52
C ASN A 362 8.31 7.56 14.60
N SER A 363 8.68 8.32 15.65
CA SER A 363 8.19 9.69 15.78
C SER A 363 9.00 10.67 14.92
N GLU A 364 8.38 11.28 13.91
CA GLU A 364 9.04 12.29 13.06
C GLU A 364 9.51 13.55 13.82
N HIS A 365 8.94 13.86 14.99
CA HIS A 365 9.46 14.94 15.85
C HIS A 365 10.91 14.71 16.27
N ARG A 366 11.32 13.46 16.51
CA ARG A 366 12.70 13.14 16.90
C ARG A 366 13.71 13.37 15.76
N ASN A 367 13.20 13.47 14.54
CA ASN A 367 13.98 13.68 13.33
C ASN A 367 13.97 15.16 12.90
N GLY A 368 13.20 16.02 13.58
CA GLY A 368 13.01 17.41 13.17
C GLY A 368 12.27 17.56 11.83
N THR A 369 11.48 16.55 11.45
CA THR A 369 10.73 16.46 10.19
C THR A 369 9.22 16.60 10.40
N ALA A 370 8.79 16.91 11.61
CA ALA A 370 7.40 17.19 11.96
C ALA A 370 7.26 18.40 12.88
N LEU A 371 6.04 18.96 12.94
CA LEU A 371 5.66 19.99 13.89
C LEU A 371 4.19 19.92 14.29
N ASP A 372 3.89 20.52 15.44
CA ASP A 372 2.55 20.71 15.99
C ASP A 372 2.24 22.22 16.11
N ILE A 373 1.03 22.65 15.75
CA ILE A 373 0.57 24.06 15.82
C ILE A 373 -0.67 24.20 16.71
N ASN A 374 -0.63 25.16 17.64
CA ASN A 374 -1.72 25.50 18.57
C ASN A 374 -2.32 24.24 19.22
N ALA A 375 -1.49 23.47 19.92
CA ALA A 375 -1.81 22.10 20.34
C ALA A 375 -3.09 22.01 21.18
N SER A 376 -3.40 23.04 21.98
CA SER A 376 -4.63 23.09 22.78
C SER A 376 -5.89 23.20 21.91
N GLU A 377 -5.84 23.97 20.83
CA GLU A 377 -6.98 24.28 19.96
C GLU A 377 -7.05 23.37 18.70
N ASN A 378 -6.09 22.45 18.56
CA ASN A 378 -6.02 21.43 17.52
C ASN A 378 -5.71 20.06 18.12
N MET A 379 -6.71 19.49 18.80
CA MET A 379 -6.54 18.25 19.55
C MET A 379 -6.04 17.06 18.72
N HIS A 380 -5.38 16.12 19.41
CA HIS A 380 -5.22 14.76 18.95
C HIS A 380 -6.29 13.90 19.61
N CYS A 381 -7.11 13.22 18.81
CA CYS A 381 -8.10 12.29 19.30
C CYS A 381 -8.08 10.95 18.58
N GLU A 382 -8.52 9.91 19.29
CA GLU A 382 -9.03 8.69 18.67
C GLU A 382 -10.42 8.98 18.10
N ILE A 383 -10.74 8.34 16.98
CA ILE A 383 -12.05 8.43 16.34
C ILE A 383 -12.66 7.04 16.18
N ASP A 384 -13.99 6.97 16.20
CA ASP A 384 -14.71 5.78 15.75
C ASP A 384 -14.70 5.70 14.22
N LYS A 385 -15.25 4.61 13.71
CA LYS A 385 -15.40 4.36 12.27
C LYS A 385 -16.25 5.39 11.51
N ASN A 386 -17.04 6.21 12.20
CA ASN A 386 -17.86 7.27 11.61
C ASN A 386 -17.15 8.63 11.69
N GLY A 387 -15.92 8.69 12.21
CA GLY A 387 -15.18 9.93 12.43
C GLY A 387 -15.54 10.64 13.72
N ASN A 388 -16.38 10.06 14.57
CA ASN A 388 -16.73 10.69 15.85
C ASN A 388 -15.58 10.54 16.82
N VAL A 389 -15.27 11.62 17.54
CA VAL A 389 -14.26 11.64 18.60
C VAL A 389 -14.68 10.68 19.71
N THR A 390 -13.87 9.66 19.96
CA THR A 390 -14.08 8.71 21.07
C THR A 390 -13.27 9.08 22.29
N LYS A 391 -12.09 9.65 22.08
CA LYS A 391 -11.16 10.00 23.16
C LYS A 391 -10.19 11.08 22.72
N ILE A 392 -10.03 12.12 23.53
CA ILE A 392 -8.98 13.13 23.35
C ILE A 392 -7.69 12.60 24.01
N LEU A 393 -6.61 12.51 23.24
CA LEU A 393 -5.29 12.07 23.69
C LEU A 393 -4.42 13.25 24.10
N SER A 394 -4.52 14.37 23.39
CA SER A 394 -3.81 15.62 23.68
C SER A 394 -4.58 16.81 23.11
N GLY A 395 -4.29 18.01 23.61
CA GLY A 395 -5.06 19.22 23.32
C GLY A 395 -6.40 19.25 24.04
N SER A 396 -7.29 20.16 23.62
CA SER A 396 -8.57 20.39 24.29
C SER A 396 -9.77 20.31 23.35
N PHE A 397 -9.65 20.83 22.14
CA PHE A 397 -10.72 20.77 21.13
C PHE A 397 -10.15 20.97 19.72
N TRP A 398 -11.01 20.81 18.71
CA TRP A 398 -10.79 21.29 17.36
C TRP A 398 -12.11 21.88 16.85
N LYS A 399 -12.13 23.21 16.63
CA LYS A 399 -13.33 23.99 16.30
C LYS A 399 -13.05 24.93 15.12
N PRO A 400 -12.80 24.38 13.92
CA PRO A 400 -12.54 25.19 12.75
C PRO A 400 -13.70 26.18 12.53
N TYR A 401 -13.38 27.39 12.02
CA TYR A 401 -14.32 28.49 11.78
C TYR A 401 -14.97 29.15 13.02
N GLU A 402 -14.99 28.48 14.17
CA GLU A 402 -15.47 29.06 15.44
C GLU A 402 -14.32 29.61 16.29
N ASN A 403 -13.18 28.90 16.32
CA ASN A 403 -12.00 29.31 17.06
C ASN A 403 -10.89 29.74 16.11
N ILE A 404 -10.35 30.94 16.34
CA ILE A 404 -9.32 31.55 15.48
C ILE A 404 -7.99 30.78 15.45
N TYR A 405 -7.75 29.86 16.39
CA TYR A 405 -6.54 29.03 16.49
C TYR A 405 -6.75 27.60 15.99
N SER A 406 -7.97 27.22 15.64
CA SER A 406 -8.28 25.89 15.09
C SER A 406 -8.04 25.87 13.58
N ILE A 407 -7.18 24.95 13.14
CA ILE A 407 -6.79 24.75 11.74
C ILE A 407 -8.00 24.25 10.95
N THR A 408 -8.23 24.85 9.79
CA THR A 408 -9.26 24.40 8.84
C THR A 408 -8.64 23.41 7.84
N GLU A 409 -9.40 22.38 7.43
CA GLU A 409 -8.90 21.29 6.56
C GLU A 409 -8.38 21.76 5.19
N ASP A 410 -8.93 22.87 4.73
CA ASP A 410 -8.64 23.51 3.46
C ASP A 410 -7.97 24.88 3.63
N GLY A 411 -7.62 25.30 4.86
CA GLY A 411 -7.05 26.62 5.18
C GLY A 411 -5.63 26.87 4.69
N ASP A 412 -5.13 28.09 4.95
CA ASP A 412 -3.79 28.51 4.54
C ASP A 412 -2.69 27.60 5.11
N VAL A 413 -2.87 27.15 6.36
CA VAL A 413 -1.93 26.24 7.02
C VAL A 413 -1.83 24.93 6.26
N VAL A 414 -2.94 24.22 6.08
CA VAL A 414 -2.93 22.89 5.46
C VAL A 414 -2.50 22.97 4.00
N ARG A 415 -2.96 23.97 3.24
CA ARG A 415 -2.55 24.18 1.84
C ARG A 415 -1.05 24.42 1.71
N ALA A 416 -0.47 25.28 2.53
CA ALA A 416 0.96 25.56 2.50
C ALA A 416 1.77 24.29 2.80
N PHE A 417 1.45 23.56 3.88
CA PHE A 417 2.16 22.32 4.21
C PHE A 417 2.06 21.26 3.11
N ARG A 418 0.86 21.01 2.58
CA ARG A 418 0.65 20.04 1.48
C ARG A 418 1.46 20.41 0.23
N LYS A 419 1.47 21.69 -0.15
CA LYS A 419 2.23 22.18 -1.31
C LYS A 419 3.73 21.93 -1.19
N HIS A 420 4.27 22.01 0.03
CA HIS A 420 5.68 21.72 0.34
C HIS A 420 5.92 20.24 0.71
N GLY A 421 4.95 19.37 0.46
CA GLY A 421 5.08 17.92 0.56
C GLY A 421 4.82 17.33 1.94
N PHE A 422 4.31 18.09 2.90
CA PHE A 422 3.92 17.55 4.21
C PHE A 422 2.53 16.92 4.17
N SER A 423 2.33 15.91 5.02
CA SER A 423 1.02 15.34 5.34
C SER A 423 0.46 16.01 6.59
N TRP A 424 -0.86 16.12 6.69
CA TRP A 424 -1.54 16.69 7.85
C TRP A 424 -2.18 15.58 8.69
N GLY A 425 -2.00 15.62 10.01
CA GLY A 425 -2.52 14.61 10.91
C GLY A 425 -4.05 14.60 11.05
N GLY A 426 -4.73 15.64 10.53
CA GLY A 426 -6.19 15.69 10.43
C GLY A 426 -6.78 14.72 9.39
N ASP A 427 -5.98 14.19 8.46
CA ASP A 427 -6.46 13.21 7.47
C ASP A 427 -5.49 12.07 7.17
N ALA A 428 -4.28 12.09 7.74
CA ALA A 428 -3.24 11.08 7.46
C ALA A 428 -3.52 9.67 8.05
N TRP A 429 -4.33 9.54 9.10
CA TRP A 429 -4.57 8.26 9.78
C TRP A 429 -6.06 7.94 9.91
N SER A 430 -6.42 6.66 10.04
CA SER A 430 -7.84 6.24 10.04
C SER A 430 -8.49 6.08 11.41
N THR A 431 -7.70 5.83 12.44
CA THR A 431 -8.21 5.61 13.80
C THR A 431 -7.96 6.80 14.72
N SER A 432 -7.25 7.81 14.24
CA SER A 432 -6.96 9.03 14.98
C SER A 432 -6.98 10.25 14.06
N ARG A 433 -7.15 11.40 14.69
CA ARG A 433 -6.98 12.72 14.08
C ARG A 433 -6.01 13.47 14.97
N ASP A 434 -4.87 13.87 14.44
CA ASP A 434 -3.95 14.78 15.13
C ASP A 434 -3.97 16.13 14.39
N TYR A 435 -4.94 16.97 14.74
CA TYR A 435 -5.21 18.20 13.98
C TYR A 435 -4.06 19.22 14.08
N MET A 436 -3.22 19.12 15.11
CA MET A 436 -2.04 19.98 15.27
C MET A 436 -0.88 19.54 14.38
N HIS A 437 -0.83 18.27 13.98
CA HIS A 437 0.37 17.62 13.49
C HIS A 437 0.60 17.76 11.97
N PHE A 438 1.83 18.07 11.58
CA PHE A 438 2.28 18.03 10.19
C PHE A 438 3.59 17.26 10.10
N SER A 439 3.68 16.30 9.18
CA SER A 439 4.83 15.42 9.04
C SER A 439 5.34 15.38 7.59
N TYR A 440 6.66 15.39 7.40
CA TYR A 440 7.26 15.46 6.06
C TYR A 440 7.19 14.11 5.34
N PHE A 441 7.25 12.99 6.06
CA PHE A 441 7.21 11.66 5.48
C PHE A 441 5.82 10.99 5.54
N GLY A 442 4.86 11.56 6.29
CA GLY A 442 3.51 11.04 6.44
C GLY A 442 3.41 9.74 7.24
N SER A 443 4.37 9.48 8.14
CA SER A 443 4.49 8.19 8.87
C SER A 443 3.90 8.18 10.27
#